data_AF-A0A9D2RJF6-F1
#
_entry.id   AF-A0A9D2RJF6-F1
#
_cell.length_a   1.000
_cell.length_b   1.000
_cell.length_c   1.000
_cell.angle_alpha   90.00
_cell.angle_beta   90.00
_cell.angle_gamma   90.00
#
_symmetry.space_group_name_H-M   'P 1'
#
loop_
_entity.id
_entity.type
_entity.pdbx_description
1 polymer ?
#
loop_
_entity_poly.entity_id
_entity_poly.type
_entity_poly.pdbx_seq_one_letter_code
_entity_poly.pdbx_strand_id
1 'polypeptide(L)'
;MERQYDVLIIGGGVVGSAIAREMSRYQLKIGVLEKNLDVCYETSGRNSGVVHGGFAYDCGSLKARLCVEGNQMMDQLSKELGFRFIRCGKVLVGNTKEDMETLERTLKQGEKNGTKGLVIIDKEELHRLVPAVVGEFAMFSPNSGIVDPFNYTIALAENAHDNGVDYYLDHEVTGIKRGQDGIYAIETPKGTFYTRWVVNSAGLGCGKISDMLGIRGYKVIGSKGDYIILDKRTGPLLPMPVYPVPSNTYMGIHVTNTTDGNVIIGPNAETVTDFSYYGVPQRNMDYLAESASKLWPCIRKGDYIRNYSGILPKWVDDEGVIQDFKIEIRDDLAPCAINLVGIESPGLTAAVPIARYAISLMKEREELKPNLDFNPVRTGIIRFAEQTKEEQARLIQENPDYGEVICRCEKVTKAELLQAIHNPLGVDTMVGIKYRTRAMMGRCQGGYCQMRMEHMIEEELGKKETQVRYARQGSQVLFGKVREAEEICQEVQ
;
A
#
# COMPACT_ATOMS: atom_id res chain seq x y z
N MET A 1 31.89 -10.54 4.93
CA MET A 1 30.90 -11.62 4.69
C MET A 1 29.72 -11.01 3.94
N GLU A 2 29.19 -11.67 2.90
CA GLU A 2 28.18 -11.08 2.00
C GLU A 2 26.91 -10.59 2.71
N ARG A 3 26.53 -11.18 3.86
CA ARG A 3 25.28 -10.91 4.60
C ARG A 3 25.45 -10.07 5.87
N GLN A 4 26.42 -9.16 5.87
CA GLN A 4 26.63 -8.21 6.96
C GLN A 4 26.19 -6.80 6.54
N TYR A 5 25.42 -6.13 7.39
CA TYR A 5 24.79 -4.84 7.16
C TYR A 5 25.03 -3.87 8.32
N ASP A 6 24.93 -2.58 8.05
CA ASP A 6 24.82 -1.57 9.11
C ASP A 6 23.41 -1.56 9.69
N VAL A 7 22.40 -1.67 8.82
CA VAL A 7 20.99 -1.68 9.18
C VAL A 7 20.25 -2.80 8.45
N LEU A 8 19.48 -3.60 9.18
CA LEU A 8 18.47 -4.49 8.60
C LEU A 8 17.06 -4.03 8.98
N ILE A 9 16.22 -3.88 7.97
CA ILE A 9 14.81 -3.52 8.11
C ILE A 9 13.97 -4.77 7.91
N ILE A 10 13.10 -5.07 8.88
CA ILE A 10 12.20 -6.22 8.84
C ILE A 10 10.84 -5.75 8.36
N GLY A 11 10.46 -6.15 7.15
CA GLY A 11 9.20 -5.80 6.48
C GLY A 11 9.38 -4.82 5.31
N GLY A 12 8.98 -5.24 4.11
CA GLY A 12 8.97 -4.47 2.87
C GLY A 12 7.63 -3.80 2.55
N GLY A 13 6.82 -3.50 3.58
CA GLY A 13 5.62 -2.67 3.42
C GLY A 13 5.95 -1.21 3.06
N VAL A 14 4.93 -0.36 2.94
CA VAL A 14 5.10 1.06 2.61
C VAL A 14 6.01 1.80 3.61
N VAL A 15 5.90 1.48 4.90
CA VAL A 15 6.71 2.08 5.97
C VAL A 15 8.16 1.59 5.90
N GLY A 16 8.38 0.28 5.77
CA GLY A 16 9.73 -0.29 5.68
C GLY A 16 10.47 0.16 4.43
N SER A 17 9.77 0.24 3.29
CA SER A 17 10.32 0.78 2.04
C SER A 17 10.62 2.27 2.13
N ALA A 18 9.79 3.05 2.83
CA ALA A 18 10.08 4.46 3.12
C ALA A 18 11.31 4.60 4.03
N ILE A 19 11.47 3.74 5.05
CA ILE A 19 12.64 3.73 5.92
C ILE A 19 13.90 3.40 5.12
N ALA A 20 13.86 2.36 4.29
CA ALA A 20 14.96 1.98 3.41
C ALA A 20 15.39 3.15 2.50
N ARG A 21 14.44 3.80 1.82
CA ARG A 21 14.71 4.96 0.97
C ARG A 21 15.32 6.12 1.74
N GLU A 22 14.74 6.49 2.88
CA GLU A 22 15.24 7.66 3.62
C GLU A 22 16.58 7.37 4.31
N MET A 23 16.87 6.10 4.65
CA MET A 23 18.17 5.67 5.16
C MET A 23 19.26 5.63 4.08
N SER A 24 18.93 5.34 2.82
CA SER A 24 19.92 5.33 1.72
C SER A 24 20.47 6.73 1.35
N ARG A 25 19.89 7.78 1.94
CA ARG A 25 20.46 9.14 1.95
C ARG A 25 21.73 9.26 2.80
N TYR A 26 22.12 8.21 3.51
CA TYR A 26 23.32 8.14 4.33
C TYR A 26 24.22 6.99 3.87
N GLN A 27 25.50 7.09 4.19
CA GLN A 27 26.51 6.07 3.88
C GLN A 27 26.34 4.86 4.81
N LEU A 28 25.32 4.05 4.54
CA LEU A 28 24.97 2.84 5.29
C LEU A 28 24.80 1.68 4.33
N LYS A 29 25.30 0.50 4.69
CA LYS A 29 24.93 -0.74 4.01
C LYS A 29 23.60 -1.24 4.59
N ILE A 30 22.53 -1.20 3.80
CA ILE A 30 21.16 -1.45 4.26
C ILE A 30 20.59 -2.68 3.55
N GLY A 31 19.89 -3.53 4.31
CA GLY A 31 19.13 -4.65 3.76
C GLY A 31 17.68 -4.66 4.26
N VAL A 32 16.76 -5.12 3.42
CA VAL A 32 15.34 -5.31 3.77
C VAL A 32 15.00 -6.80 3.69
N LEU A 33 14.44 -7.35 4.77
CA LEU A 33 13.94 -8.72 4.82
C LEU A 33 12.40 -8.71 4.72
N GLU A 34 11.84 -9.21 3.63
CA GLU A 34 10.40 -9.30 3.38
C GLU A 34 9.98 -10.77 3.28
N LYS A 35 8.95 -11.17 4.03
CA LYS A 35 8.50 -12.57 4.08
C LYS A 35 7.77 -13.00 2.80
N ASN A 36 7.18 -12.08 2.06
CA ASN A 36 6.44 -12.35 0.83
C ASN A 36 7.33 -12.30 -0.41
N LEU A 37 6.81 -12.77 -1.55
CA LEU A 37 7.50 -12.78 -2.84
C LEU A 37 7.62 -11.39 -3.51
N ASP A 38 6.99 -10.37 -2.93
CA ASP A 38 7.04 -8.97 -3.38
C ASP A 38 6.80 -8.07 -2.16
N VAL A 39 7.17 -6.80 -2.32
CA VAL A 39 6.73 -5.73 -1.43
C VAL A 39 5.22 -5.49 -1.55
N CYS A 40 4.66 -4.70 -0.63
CA CYS A 40 3.23 -4.29 -0.68
C CYS A 40 2.18 -5.42 -0.57
N TYR A 41 2.55 -6.66 -0.23
CA TYR A 41 1.63 -7.80 -0.37
C TYR A 41 0.58 -7.94 0.75
N GLU A 42 0.80 -7.33 1.92
CA GLU A 42 -0.13 -7.33 3.06
C GLU A 42 -0.92 -6.02 3.16
N THR A 43 -0.97 -5.38 4.33
CA THR A 43 -1.79 -4.19 4.62
C THR A 43 -1.53 -3.02 3.65
N SER A 44 -0.28 -2.84 3.21
CA SER A 44 0.08 -1.76 2.26
C SER A 44 -0.58 -1.89 0.89
N GLY A 45 -0.94 -3.11 0.46
CA GLY A 45 -1.70 -3.36 -0.77
C GLY A 45 -3.19 -3.62 -0.54
N ARG A 46 -3.68 -3.48 0.71
CA ARG A 46 -5.04 -3.83 1.12
C ARG A 46 -5.72 -2.69 1.88
N ASN A 47 -5.72 -1.50 1.28
CA ASN A 47 -6.33 -0.29 1.82
C ASN A 47 -7.16 0.42 0.72
N SER A 48 -7.74 1.57 1.07
CA SER A 48 -8.58 2.37 0.17
C SER A 48 -7.80 3.36 -0.72
N GLY A 49 -6.47 3.44 -0.60
CA GLY A 49 -5.64 4.35 -1.39
C GLY A 49 -5.83 5.84 -1.04
N VAL A 50 -6.26 6.17 0.18
CA VAL A 50 -6.54 7.56 0.58
C VAL A 50 -5.31 8.23 1.19
N VAL A 51 -5.04 9.45 0.73
CA VAL A 51 -4.08 10.38 1.34
C VAL A 51 -4.86 11.31 2.27
N HIS A 52 -4.71 11.10 3.57
CA HIS A 52 -5.50 11.78 4.60
C HIS A 52 -4.98 13.20 4.88
N GLY A 53 -5.89 14.14 5.15
CA GLY A 53 -5.55 15.51 5.50
C GLY A 53 -5.04 15.74 6.94
N GLY A 54 -5.14 14.74 7.83
CA GLY A 54 -4.66 14.84 9.22
C GLY A 54 -5.64 15.44 10.24
N PHE A 55 -6.90 15.66 9.86
CA PHE A 55 -7.89 16.31 10.72
C PHE A 55 -8.64 15.40 11.69
N ALA A 56 -8.62 14.08 11.48
CA ALA A 56 -9.42 13.11 12.23
C ALA A 56 -8.66 12.41 13.38
N TYR A 57 -7.45 12.88 13.72
CA TYR A 57 -6.60 12.28 14.75
C TYR A 57 -6.48 13.20 15.96
N ASP A 58 -6.30 12.60 17.14
CA ASP A 58 -6.19 13.34 18.40
C ASP A 58 -5.03 14.35 18.35
N CYS A 59 -5.29 15.55 18.86
CA CYS A 59 -4.30 16.62 18.88
C CYS A 59 -3.06 16.22 19.67
N GLY A 60 -1.87 16.48 19.11
CA GLY A 60 -0.59 16.15 19.73
C GLY A 60 -0.11 14.71 19.47
N SER A 61 -0.94 13.84 18.89
CA SER A 61 -0.53 12.49 18.50
C SER A 61 0.52 12.50 17.38
N LEU A 62 1.37 11.46 17.34
CA LEU A 62 2.25 11.16 16.22
C LEU A 62 1.43 10.93 14.94
N LYS A 63 0.28 10.23 15.03
CA LYS A 63 -0.65 10.07 13.90
C LYS A 63 -1.02 11.42 13.27
N ALA A 64 -1.46 12.40 14.08
CA ALA A 64 -1.84 13.72 13.58
C ALA A 64 -0.66 14.43 12.90
N ARG A 65 0.45 14.58 13.62
CA ARG A 65 1.63 15.33 13.15
C ARG A 65 2.20 14.76 11.86
N LEU A 66 2.46 13.45 11.85
CA LEU A 66 3.10 12.77 10.71
C LEU A 66 2.15 12.63 9.51
N CYS A 67 0.83 12.58 9.73
CA CYS A 67 -0.15 12.61 8.64
C CYS A 67 -0.14 13.95 7.90
N VAL A 68 -0.15 15.06 8.64
CA VAL A 68 -0.15 16.41 8.04
C VAL A 68 1.13 16.63 7.24
N GLU A 69 2.29 16.24 7.80
CA GLU A 69 3.58 16.31 7.11
C GLU A 69 3.56 15.47 5.82
N GLY A 70 3.08 14.23 5.91
CA GLY A 70 3.02 13.29 4.78
C GLY A 70 2.09 13.74 3.67
N ASN A 71 0.94 14.33 4.03
CA ASN A 71 0.01 14.92 3.07
C ASN A 71 0.64 16.07 2.27
N GLN A 72 1.37 16.95 2.95
CA GLN A 72 1.97 18.14 2.35
C GLN A 72 3.06 17.80 1.33
N MET A 73 3.81 16.72 1.54
CA MET A 73 4.89 16.31 0.63
C MET A 73 4.44 15.39 -0.51
N MET A 74 3.20 14.90 -0.51
CA MET A 74 2.75 13.87 -1.45
C MET A 74 2.87 14.27 -2.93
N ASP A 75 2.63 15.54 -3.28
CA ASP A 75 2.80 16.03 -4.67
C ASP A 75 4.25 15.93 -5.13
N GLN A 76 5.18 16.35 -4.27
CA GLN A 76 6.61 16.29 -4.57
C GLN A 76 7.06 14.83 -4.69
N LEU A 77 6.65 14.00 -3.73
CA LEU A 77 7.01 12.59 -3.69
C LEU A 77 6.49 11.82 -4.92
N SER A 78 5.26 12.12 -5.35
CA SER A 78 4.66 11.56 -6.57
C SER A 78 5.45 11.92 -7.82
N LYS A 79 5.94 13.17 -7.92
CA LYS A 79 6.79 13.62 -9.03
C LYS A 79 8.17 12.96 -8.99
N GLU A 80 8.80 12.90 -7.83
CA GLU A 80 10.12 12.28 -7.66
C GLU A 80 10.10 10.79 -8.01
N LEU A 81 9.09 10.05 -7.54
CA LEU A 81 9.07 8.60 -7.61
C LEU A 81 8.23 8.04 -8.78
N GLY A 82 7.49 8.89 -9.48
CA GLY A 82 6.70 8.51 -10.66
C GLY A 82 5.49 7.64 -10.35
N PHE A 83 4.90 7.73 -9.15
CA PHE A 83 3.64 7.06 -8.81
C PHE A 83 2.45 8.00 -8.95
N ARG A 84 1.25 7.44 -9.17
CA ARG A 84 0.04 8.23 -9.38
C ARG A 84 -0.57 8.72 -8.07
N PHE A 85 -0.73 10.03 -7.97
CA PHE A 85 -1.44 10.72 -6.90
C PHE A 85 -2.38 11.77 -7.50
N ILE A 86 -3.57 11.92 -6.91
CA ILE A 86 -4.56 12.93 -7.32
C ILE A 86 -5.06 13.64 -6.06
N ARG A 87 -4.77 14.94 -5.95
CA ARG A 87 -5.28 15.84 -4.90
C ARG A 87 -6.71 16.29 -5.25
N CYS A 88 -7.66 15.37 -5.12
CA CYS A 88 -9.07 15.59 -5.44
C CYS A 88 -9.91 16.16 -4.29
N GLY A 89 -9.31 16.33 -3.10
CA GLY A 89 -10.03 16.68 -1.89
C GLY A 89 -10.79 15.49 -1.30
N LYS A 90 -11.66 15.77 -0.32
CA LYS A 90 -12.54 14.79 0.34
C LYS A 90 -13.67 15.53 1.05
N VAL A 91 -14.86 14.95 1.11
CA VAL A 91 -15.99 15.48 1.88
C VAL A 91 -16.42 14.55 3.00
N LEU A 92 -16.77 15.11 4.16
CA LEU A 92 -17.50 14.46 5.25
C LEU A 92 -18.93 15.00 5.24
N VAL A 93 -19.89 14.15 4.92
CA VAL A 93 -21.27 14.55 4.61
C VAL A 93 -22.17 14.39 5.82
N GLY A 94 -22.89 15.46 6.17
CA GLY A 94 -23.83 15.51 7.28
C GLY A 94 -25.26 15.80 6.85
N ASN A 95 -26.19 15.38 7.70
CA ASN A 95 -27.64 15.50 7.51
C ASN A 95 -28.37 16.04 8.74
N THR A 96 -27.79 15.95 9.94
CA THR A 96 -28.47 16.34 11.19
C THR A 96 -27.77 17.50 11.92
N LYS A 97 -28.38 18.04 12.98
CA LYS A 97 -27.71 19.08 13.78
C LYS A 97 -26.48 18.55 14.51
N GLU A 98 -26.55 17.32 14.99
CA GLU A 98 -25.44 16.62 15.66
C GLU A 98 -24.26 16.37 14.70
N ASP A 99 -24.55 16.11 13.43
CA ASP A 99 -23.52 16.03 12.38
C ASP A 99 -22.80 17.38 12.25
N MET A 100 -23.53 18.49 12.20
CA MET A 100 -22.94 19.83 12.12
C MET A 100 -22.03 20.12 13.31
N GLU A 101 -22.49 19.86 14.54
CA GLU A 101 -21.67 20.04 15.75
C GLU A 101 -20.39 19.20 15.71
N THR A 102 -20.47 17.98 15.17
CA THR A 102 -19.32 17.09 15.01
C THR A 102 -18.35 17.58 13.94
N LEU A 103 -18.85 18.09 12.82
CA LEU A 103 -18.02 18.71 11.79
C LEU A 103 -17.31 19.98 12.28
N GLU A 104 -17.98 20.83 13.05
CA GLU A 104 -17.35 22.02 13.65
C GLU A 104 -16.21 21.65 14.62
N ARG A 105 -16.40 20.60 15.44
CA ARG A 105 -15.33 20.05 16.29
C ARG A 105 -14.18 19.50 15.45
N THR A 106 -14.49 18.74 14.40
CA THR A 106 -13.49 18.16 13.49
C THR A 106 -12.68 19.24 12.77
N LEU A 107 -13.33 20.34 12.37
CA LEU A 107 -12.69 21.50 11.75
C LEU A 107 -11.67 22.14 12.72
N LYS A 108 -12.09 22.45 13.95
CA LYS A 108 -11.21 23.02 15.00
C LYS A 108 -10.05 22.08 15.35
N GLN A 109 -10.30 20.77 15.41
CA GLN A 109 -9.26 19.77 15.63
C GLN A 109 -8.26 19.73 14.47
N GLY A 110 -8.77 19.75 13.23
CA GLY A 110 -7.93 19.79 12.04
C GLY A 110 -7.04 21.02 11.97
N GLU A 111 -7.57 22.20 12.32
CA GLU A 111 -6.79 23.44 12.42
C GLU A 111 -5.67 23.31 13.46
N LYS A 112 -5.98 22.81 14.67
CA LYS A 112 -4.97 22.54 15.71
C LYS A 112 -3.89 21.57 15.27
N ASN A 113 -4.25 20.56 14.47
CA ASN A 113 -3.31 19.60 13.92
C ASN A 113 -2.44 20.20 12.78
N GLY A 114 -2.76 21.39 12.27
CA GLY A 114 -2.07 22.03 11.16
C GLY A 114 -2.64 21.70 9.77
N THR A 115 -3.84 21.12 9.72
CA THR A 115 -4.57 20.93 8.46
C THR A 115 -5.03 22.28 7.93
N LYS A 116 -4.74 22.58 6.66
CA LYS A 116 -5.09 23.87 6.04
C LYS A 116 -6.32 23.75 5.16
N GLY A 117 -7.11 24.82 5.11
CA GLY A 117 -8.19 25.01 4.14
C GLY A 117 -9.44 24.13 4.37
N LEU A 118 -9.65 23.63 5.59
CA LEU A 118 -10.90 22.97 5.94
C LEU A 118 -12.04 23.99 5.95
N VAL A 119 -13.16 23.66 5.31
CA VAL A 119 -14.33 24.54 5.27
C VAL A 119 -15.61 23.72 5.41
N ILE A 120 -16.64 24.30 6.02
CA ILE A 120 -18.00 23.76 5.91
C ILE A 120 -18.62 24.33 4.62
N ILE A 121 -19.23 23.45 3.83
CA ILE A 121 -19.95 23.77 2.60
C ILE A 121 -21.42 23.39 2.75
N ASP A 122 -22.29 24.16 2.09
CA ASP A 122 -23.72 23.88 2.05
C ASP A 122 -24.06 22.78 1.03
N LYS A 123 -25.37 22.49 0.90
CA LYS A 123 -25.92 21.51 -0.03
C LYS A 123 -25.61 21.80 -1.49
N GLU A 124 -25.69 23.06 -1.89
CA GLU A 124 -25.50 23.46 -3.29
C GLU A 124 -24.06 23.22 -3.71
N GLU A 125 -23.11 23.67 -2.88
CA GLU A 125 -21.69 23.46 -3.11
C GLU A 125 -21.30 21.97 -2.99
N LEU A 126 -21.88 21.22 -2.04
CA LEU A 126 -21.68 19.77 -1.94
C LEU A 126 -22.08 19.06 -3.24
N HIS A 127 -23.27 19.34 -3.78
CA HIS A 127 -23.74 18.73 -5.02
C HIS A 127 -23.03 19.27 -6.26
N ARG A 128 -22.45 20.48 -6.20
CA ARG A 128 -21.54 20.96 -7.26
C ARG A 128 -20.25 20.13 -7.30
N LEU A 129 -19.71 19.78 -6.14
CA LEU A 129 -18.48 18.99 -6.02
C LEU A 129 -18.70 17.50 -6.29
N VAL A 130 -19.79 16.92 -5.76
CA VAL A 130 -20.14 15.50 -5.90
C VAL A 130 -21.63 15.36 -6.22
N PRO A 131 -22.04 15.44 -7.51
CA PRO A 131 -23.45 15.53 -7.88
C PRO A 131 -24.34 14.35 -7.44
N ALA A 132 -23.75 13.16 -7.27
CA ALA A 132 -24.49 11.95 -6.95
C ALA A 132 -24.54 11.63 -5.45
N VAL A 133 -23.98 12.47 -4.57
CA VAL A 133 -24.00 12.23 -3.12
C VAL A 133 -25.35 12.60 -2.51
N VAL A 134 -25.70 11.97 -1.39
CA VAL A 134 -26.87 12.33 -0.58
C VAL A 134 -26.38 13.02 0.70
N GLY A 135 -26.72 14.29 0.87
CA GLY A 135 -26.34 15.11 2.02
C GLY A 135 -27.00 16.49 2.05
N GLU A 136 -27.00 17.13 3.22
CA GLU A 136 -27.51 18.50 3.39
C GLU A 136 -26.37 19.53 3.52
N PHE A 137 -25.19 19.11 3.97
CA PHE A 137 -23.98 19.93 4.06
C PHE A 137 -22.77 19.01 4.23
N ALA A 138 -21.56 19.56 4.14
CA ALA A 138 -20.35 18.78 4.37
C ALA A 138 -19.19 19.61 4.93
N MET A 139 -18.21 18.95 5.52
CA MET A 139 -16.87 19.50 5.68
C MET A 139 -16.02 19.09 4.48
N PHE A 140 -15.49 20.06 3.75
CA PHE A 140 -14.58 19.84 2.63
C PHE A 140 -13.12 19.97 3.07
N SER A 141 -12.32 18.96 2.71
CA SER A 141 -10.87 18.93 2.91
C SER A 141 -10.16 18.97 1.55
N PRO A 142 -9.74 20.14 1.06
CA PRO A 142 -9.16 20.29 -0.28
C PRO A 142 -7.81 19.60 -0.43
N ASN A 143 -7.10 19.41 0.68
CA ASN A 143 -5.77 18.80 0.69
C ASN A 143 -5.80 17.27 0.77
N SER A 144 -6.95 16.64 0.97
CA SER A 144 -7.03 15.18 0.86
C SER A 144 -6.85 14.72 -0.59
N GLY A 145 -6.51 13.46 -0.79
CA GLY A 145 -6.37 12.92 -2.14
C GLY A 145 -6.39 11.40 -2.18
N ILE A 146 -6.10 10.86 -3.35
CA ILE A 146 -6.05 9.43 -3.61
C ILE A 146 -4.73 9.08 -4.29
N VAL A 147 -4.19 7.92 -3.97
CA VAL A 147 -2.90 7.42 -4.45
C VAL A 147 -3.07 5.98 -4.93
N ASP A 148 -2.26 5.55 -5.90
CA ASP A 148 -2.07 4.13 -6.18
C ASP A 148 -1.19 3.52 -5.06
N PRO A 149 -1.77 2.77 -4.10
CA PRO A 149 -1.00 2.31 -2.94
C PRO A 149 0.05 1.25 -3.31
N PHE A 150 -0.20 0.52 -4.40
CA PHE A 150 0.72 -0.50 -4.91
C PHE A 150 1.95 0.18 -5.50
N ASN A 151 1.73 1.06 -6.46
CA ASN A 151 2.82 1.74 -7.15
C ASN A 151 3.59 2.67 -6.22
N TYR A 152 2.93 3.32 -5.25
CA TYR A 152 3.63 4.12 -4.24
C TYR A 152 4.60 3.27 -3.40
N THR A 153 4.16 2.12 -2.90
CA THR A 153 5.02 1.22 -2.12
C THR A 153 6.17 0.67 -2.96
N ILE A 154 5.88 0.22 -4.18
CA ILE A 154 6.88 -0.31 -5.11
C ILE A 154 7.89 0.78 -5.48
N ALA A 155 7.44 2.01 -5.73
CA ALA A 155 8.33 3.10 -6.12
C ALA A 155 9.28 3.52 -4.99
N LEU A 156 8.83 3.47 -3.73
CA LEU A 156 9.72 3.63 -2.58
C LEU A 156 10.79 2.53 -2.54
N ALA A 157 10.40 1.28 -2.77
CA ALA A 157 11.31 0.14 -2.70
C ALA A 157 12.31 0.10 -3.85
N GLU A 158 11.86 0.32 -5.08
CA GLU A 158 12.71 0.39 -6.26
C GLU A 158 13.67 1.58 -6.18
N ASN A 159 13.23 2.74 -5.70
CA ASN A 159 14.15 3.87 -5.49
C ASN A 159 15.17 3.59 -4.38
N ALA A 160 14.78 2.89 -3.29
CA ALA A 160 15.74 2.47 -2.28
C ALA A 160 16.78 1.51 -2.88
N HIS A 161 16.34 0.55 -3.69
CA HIS A 161 17.21 -0.39 -4.40
C HIS A 161 18.18 0.31 -5.35
N ASP A 162 17.69 1.24 -6.17
CA ASP A 162 18.53 2.05 -7.08
C ASP A 162 19.58 2.88 -6.32
N ASN A 163 19.34 3.16 -5.04
CA ASN A 163 20.28 3.83 -4.12
C ASN A 163 21.13 2.86 -3.28
N GLY A 164 21.23 1.59 -3.68
CA GLY A 164 22.14 0.60 -3.09
C GLY A 164 21.57 -0.21 -1.91
N VAL A 165 20.25 -0.20 -1.71
CA VAL A 165 19.61 -1.04 -0.68
C VAL A 165 19.34 -2.46 -1.22
N ASP A 166 19.77 -3.47 -0.47
CA ASP A 166 19.52 -4.86 -0.82
C ASP A 166 18.12 -5.31 -0.35
N TYR A 167 17.34 -5.92 -1.25
CA TYR A 167 16.03 -6.49 -0.93
C TYR A 167 16.08 -8.02 -0.95
N TYR A 168 15.68 -8.63 0.15
CA TYR A 168 15.57 -10.07 0.32
C TYR A 168 14.10 -10.46 0.47
N LEU A 169 13.47 -10.75 -0.66
CA LEU A 169 12.09 -11.23 -0.73
C LEU A 169 12.02 -12.73 -0.38
N ASP A 170 10.90 -13.18 0.16
CA ASP A 170 10.71 -14.55 0.65
C ASP A 170 11.74 -14.93 1.72
N HIS A 171 12.01 -14.01 2.64
CA HIS A 171 12.90 -14.17 3.80
C HIS A 171 12.16 -13.77 5.08
N GLU A 172 11.31 -14.67 5.59
CA GLU A 172 10.68 -14.46 6.89
C GLU A 172 11.72 -14.49 8.01
N VAL A 173 11.69 -13.47 8.88
CA VAL A 173 12.47 -13.47 10.12
C VAL A 173 11.80 -14.37 11.14
N THR A 174 12.52 -15.39 11.58
CA THR A 174 12.04 -16.39 12.54
C THR A 174 12.72 -16.30 13.90
N GLY A 175 13.83 -15.54 14.00
CA GLY A 175 14.56 -15.35 15.25
C GLY A 175 15.50 -14.15 15.19
N ILE A 176 15.72 -13.52 16.35
CA ILE A 176 16.67 -12.43 16.53
C ILE A 176 17.47 -12.71 17.80
N LYS A 177 18.79 -12.64 17.69
CA LYS A 177 19.71 -12.77 18.83
C LYS A 177 20.76 -11.67 18.75
N ARG A 178 21.19 -11.14 19.89
CA ARG A 178 22.28 -10.17 19.96
C ARG A 178 23.51 -10.82 20.57
N GLY A 179 24.63 -10.78 19.86
CA GLY A 179 25.93 -11.26 20.33
C GLY A 179 26.52 -10.36 21.41
N GLN A 180 27.55 -10.86 22.10
CA GLN A 180 28.31 -10.08 23.11
C GLN A 180 29.11 -8.94 22.48
N ASP A 181 29.42 -9.05 21.18
CA ASP A 181 30.02 -8.01 20.34
C ASP A 181 29.04 -6.88 19.97
N GLY A 182 27.77 -7.02 20.37
CA GLY A 182 26.71 -6.05 20.10
C GLY A 182 26.08 -6.17 18.71
N ILE A 183 26.46 -7.18 17.92
CA ILE A 183 25.90 -7.44 16.60
C ILE A 183 24.66 -8.32 16.72
N TYR A 184 23.61 -7.99 15.99
CA TYR A 184 22.42 -8.81 15.85
C TYR A 184 22.61 -9.88 14.79
N ALA A 185 22.26 -11.11 15.12
CA ALA A 185 22.05 -12.22 14.20
C ALA A 185 20.54 -12.37 13.95
N ILE A 186 20.13 -12.18 12.69
CA ILE A 186 18.75 -12.27 12.22
C ILE A 186 18.58 -13.59 11.47
N GLU A 187 17.80 -14.50 12.05
CA GLU A 187 17.59 -15.84 11.53
C GLU A 187 16.41 -15.87 10.55
N THR A 188 16.62 -16.47 9.39
CA THR A 188 15.58 -16.77 8.39
C THR A 188 15.73 -18.22 7.91
N PRO A 189 14.69 -18.84 7.32
CA PRO A 189 14.80 -20.16 6.69
C PRO A 189 15.86 -20.25 5.58
N LYS A 190 16.28 -19.11 5.01
CA LYS A 190 17.28 -19.03 3.93
C LYS A 190 18.66 -18.60 4.43
N GLY A 191 18.87 -18.67 5.74
CA GLY A 191 20.13 -18.41 6.42
C GLY A 191 20.08 -17.16 7.29
N THR A 192 21.24 -16.88 7.91
CA THR A 192 21.37 -15.83 8.92
C THR A 192 22.01 -14.58 8.32
N PHE A 193 21.52 -13.43 8.75
CA PHE A 193 22.05 -12.11 8.42
C PHE A 193 22.59 -11.44 9.68
N TYR A 194 23.58 -10.57 9.52
CA TYR A 194 24.21 -9.88 10.64
C TYR A 194 24.09 -8.37 10.48
N THR A 195 23.76 -7.68 11.56
CA THR A 195 23.57 -6.22 11.52
C THR A 195 23.90 -5.55 12.84
N ARG A 196 24.29 -4.28 12.78
CA ARG A 196 24.46 -3.45 13.97
C ARG A 196 23.14 -2.84 14.42
N TRP A 197 22.32 -2.38 13.48
CA TRP A 197 20.98 -1.86 13.74
C TRP A 197 19.88 -2.76 13.18
N VAL A 198 18.78 -2.87 13.91
CA VAL A 198 17.56 -3.55 13.47
C VAL A 198 16.41 -2.56 13.47
N VAL A 199 15.62 -2.57 12.41
CA VAL A 199 14.36 -1.81 12.35
C VAL A 199 13.19 -2.78 12.25
N ASN A 200 12.34 -2.81 13.27
CA ASN A 200 11.07 -3.53 13.20
C ASN A 200 10.05 -2.67 12.45
N SER A 201 9.74 -3.02 11.20
CA SER A 201 8.66 -2.42 10.40
C SER A 201 7.69 -3.50 9.89
N ALA A 202 7.49 -4.56 10.68
CA ALA A 202 6.81 -5.77 10.23
C ALA A 202 5.27 -5.67 10.17
N GLY A 203 4.68 -4.48 10.34
CA GLY A 203 3.24 -4.27 10.22
C GLY A 203 2.43 -5.18 11.15
N LEU A 204 1.64 -6.10 10.59
CA LEU A 204 0.90 -7.12 11.37
C LEU A 204 1.82 -8.02 12.22
N GLY A 205 3.07 -8.21 11.81
CA GLY A 205 4.08 -8.94 12.57
C GLY A 205 4.82 -8.12 13.63
N CYS A 206 4.50 -6.83 13.84
CA CYS A 206 5.28 -5.93 14.70
C CYS A 206 5.41 -6.45 16.15
N GLY A 207 4.34 -7.01 16.73
CA GLY A 207 4.39 -7.60 18.07
C GLY A 207 5.37 -8.78 18.15
N LYS A 208 5.29 -9.72 17.20
CA LYS A 208 6.18 -10.89 17.11
C LYS A 208 7.65 -10.47 17.03
N ILE A 209 7.98 -9.49 16.18
CA ILE A 209 9.35 -9.00 16.03
C ILE A 209 9.81 -8.21 17.26
N SER A 210 8.93 -7.41 17.87
CA SER A 210 9.21 -6.69 19.12
C SER A 210 9.56 -7.66 20.25
N ASP A 211 8.81 -8.77 20.37
CA ASP A 211 9.08 -9.82 21.36
C ASP A 211 10.42 -10.53 21.10
N MET A 212 10.77 -10.78 19.83
CA MET A 212 12.07 -11.34 19.43
C MET A 212 13.24 -10.41 19.79
N LEU A 213 13.02 -9.10 19.76
CA LEU A 213 14.00 -8.09 20.22
C LEU A 213 14.07 -8.00 21.76
N GLY A 214 13.15 -8.64 22.49
CA GLY A 214 13.05 -8.55 23.95
C GLY A 214 12.22 -7.37 24.45
N ILE A 215 11.65 -6.55 23.56
CA ILE A 215 10.75 -5.44 23.91
C ILE A 215 9.32 -5.99 23.97
N ARG A 216 8.96 -6.55 25.14
CA ARG A 216 7.68 -7.23 25.36
C ARG A 216 6.60 -6.28 25.89
N GLY A 217 5.34 -6.72 25.80
CA GLY A 217 4.18 -6.03 26.40
C GLY A 217 3.26 -5.33 25.39
N TYR A 218 3.59 -5.36 24.10
CA TYR A 218 2.73 -4.80 23.06
C TYR A 218 1.62 -5.77 22.67
N LYS A 219 0.38 -5.45 23.06
CA LYS A 219 -0.82 -6.17 22.64
C LYS A 219 -1.33 -5.62 21.30
N VAL A 220 -1.17 -6.39 20.23
CA VAL A 220 -1.60 -6.02 18.88
C VAL A 220 -2.82 -6.83 18.48
N ILE A 221 -3.91 -6.15 18.12
CA ILE A 221 -5.11 -6.74 17.52
C ILE A 221 -5.23 -6.29 16.06
N GLY A 222 -6.01 -7.01 15.28
CA GLY A 222 -6.30 -6.69 13.88
C GLY A 222 -7.64 -5.97 13.78
N SER A 223 -7.71 -4.90 13.01
CA SER A 223 -8.98 -4.36 12.51
C SER A 223 -9.12 -4.76 11.04
N LYS A 224 -9.92 -5.80 10.79
CA LYS A 224 -10.20 -6.33 9.46
C LYS A 224 -11.33 -5.53 8.81
N GLY A 225 -11.06 -5.05 7.61
CA GLY A 225 -12.02 -4.34 6.77
C GLY A 225 -12.15 -5.01 5.40
N ASP A 226 -13.38 -5.21 4.97
CA ASP A 226 -13.75 -5.73 3.66
C ASP A 226 -14.14 -4.61 2.71
N TYR A 227 -13.95 -4.85 1.41
CA TYR A 227 -14.14 -3.85 0.38
C TYR A 227 -14.79 -4.43 -0.87
N ILE A 228 -15.60 -3.62 -1.53
CA ILE A 228 -16.11 -3.87 -2.89
C ILE A 228 -15.39 -2.92 -3.85
N ILE A 229 -14.97 -3.43 -5.01
CA ILE A 229 -14.49 -2.61 -6.12
C ILE A 229 -15.53 -2.63 -7.24
N LEU A 230 -15.97 -1.44 -7.63
CA LEU A 230 -16.85 -1.21 -8.77
C LEU A 230 -16.06 -0.92 -10.04
N ASP A 231 -16.67 -1.23 -11.18
CA ASP A 231 -16.16 -0.94 -12.51
C ASP A 231 -15.93 0.55 -12.77
N LYS A 232 -14.97 0.88 -13.64
CA LYS A 232 -14.62 2.28 -13.97
C LYS A 232 -15.79 3.09 -14.53
N ARG A 233 -16.83 2.44 -15.06
CA ARG A 233 -18.02 3.15 -15.57
C ARG A 233 -18.76 3.95 -14.50
N THR A 234 -18.58 3.63 -13.22
CA THR A 234 -19.19 4.40 -12.12
C THR A 234 -18.30 5.55 -11.64
N GLY A 235 -17.00 5.53 -11.96
CA GLY A 235 -16.00 6.52 -11.55
C GLY A 235 -16.37 7.98 -11.84
N PRO A 236 -16.90 8.34 -13.03
CA PRO A 236 -17.29 9.71 -13.33
C PRO A 236 -18.34 10.32 -12.37
N LEU A 237 -19.09 9.48 -11.65
CA LEU A 237 -20.11 9.91 -10.68
C LEU A 237 -19.53 10.17 -9.28
N LEU A 238 -18.23 9.89 -9.06
CA LEU A 238 -17.55 10.04 -7.79
C LEU A 238 -16.16 10.66 -8.00
N PRO A 239 -16.05 12.00 -8.11
CA PRO A 239 -14.79 12.67 -8.39
C PRO A 239 -13.81 12.70 -7.19
N MET A 240 -14.29 12.44 -5.97
CA MET A 240 -13.47 12.44 -4.76
C MET A 240 -14.03 11.47 -3.70
N PRO A 241 -13.26 11.14 -2.65
CA PRO A 241 -13.74 10.34 -1.55
C PRO A 241 -14.85 11.05 -0.76
N VAL A 242 -15.89 10.29 -0.42
CA VAL A 242 -17.05 10.75 0.34
C VAL A 242 -17.21 9.88 1.58
N TYR A 243 -17.27 10.53 2.73
CA TYR A 243 -17.36 9.90 4.04
C TYR A 243 -18.63 10.37 4.75
N PRO A 244 -19.24 9.54 5.60
CA PRO A 244 -20.19 10.04 6.59
C PRO A 244 -19.47 10.89 7.64
N VAL A 245 -20.22 11.69 8.40
CA VAL A 245 -19.68 12.28 9.63
C VAL A 245 -19.30 11.15 10.60
N PRO A 246 -18.09 11.18 11.18
CA PRO A 246 -17.65 10.14 12.11
C PRO A 246 -18.50 10.16 13.39
N SER A 247 -18.94 8.99 13.83
CA SER A 247 -19.59 8.82 15.14
C SER A 247 -18.59 8.56 16.28
N ASN A 248 -17.34 8.19 15.95
CA ASN A 248 -16.21 7.96 16.87
C ASN A 248 -14.87 8.03 16.10
N THR A 249 -13.79 7.42 16.60
CA THR A 249 -12.48 7.35 15.91
C THR A 249 -12.50 6.56 14.59
N TYR A 250 -13.58 5.82 14.32
CA TYR A 250 -13.83 5.17 13.04
C TYR A 250 -14.65 6.07 12.11
N MET A 251 -14.10 6.32 10.92
CA MET A 251 -14.64 7.23 9.92
C MET A 251 -15.86 6.69 9.13
N GLY A 252 -16.41 5.54 9.53
CA GLY A 252 -17.56 4.93 8.87
C GLY A 252 -17.22 4.16 7.58
N ILE A 253 -18.25 3.50 7.03
CA ILE A 253 -18.20 2.95 5.66
C ILE A 253 -18.23 4.14 4.70
N HIS A 254 -17.26 4.20 3.80
CA HIS A 254 -17.11 5.31 2.88
C HIS A 254 -17.05 4.83 1.43
N VAL A 255 -17.16 5.79 0.51
CA VAL A 255 -17.08 5.55 -0.93
C VAL A 255 -15.94 6.38 -1.50
N THR A 256 -14.97 5.72 -2.13
CA THR A 256 -13.70 6.33 -2.56
C THR A 256 -13.43 6.00 -4.02
N ASN A 257 -13.14 7.00 -4.84
CA ASN A 257 -12.61 6.76 -6.18
C ASN A 257 -11.14 6.33 -6.11
N THR A 258 -10.69 5.53 -7.08
CA THR A 258 -9.28 5.21 -7.26
C THR A 258 -8.65 6.13 -8.28
N THR A 259 -7.32 6.19 -8.27
CA THR A 259 -6.55 6.93 -9.28
C THR A 259 -6.85 6.44 -10.70
N ASP A 260 -7.29 5.20 -10.86
CA ASP A 260 -7.61 4.59 -12.16
C ASP A 260 -9.09 4.67 -12.55
N GLY A 261 -9.91 5.35 -11.75
CA GLY A 261 -11.33 5.59 -12.01
C GLY A 261 -12.27 4.48 -11.54
N ASN A 262 -11.79 3.44 -10.85
CA ASN A 262 -12.66 2.51 -10.15
C ASN A 262 -13.26 3.19 -8.90
N VAL A 263 -14.31 2.60 -8.32
CA VAL A 263 -14.86 3.04 -7.03
C VAL A 263 -14.72 1.92 -6.00
N ILE A 264 -14.23 2.26 -4.81
CA ILE A 264 -14.08 1.36 -3.66
C ILE A 264 -15.16 1.72 -2.65
N ILE A 265 -15.86 0.70 -2.14
CA ILE A 265 -16.80 0.83 -1.02
C ILE A 265 -16.24 0.06 0.17
N GLY A 266 -16.24 0.69 1.33
CA GLY A 266 -15.77 0.09 2.58
C GLY A 266 -14.97 1.08 3.41
N PRO A 267 -14.18 0.59 4.37
CA PRO A 267 -14.28 -0.76 4.92
C PRO A 267 -15.48 -0.91 5.87
N ASN A 268 -15.77 -2.13 6.32
CA ASN A 268 -16.36 -2.38 7.64
C ASN A 268 -15.21 -2.51 8.68
N ALA A 269 -15.49 -2.76 9.96
CA ALA A 269 -14.43 -2.95 10.95
C ALA A 269 -14.75 -4.12 11.88
N GLU A 270 -14.03 -5.22 11.70
CA GLU A 270 -14.11 -6.42 12.54
C GLU A 270 -12.80 -6.59 13.31
N THR A 271 -12.89 -6.72 14.64
CA THR A 271 -11.71 -7.02 15.47
C THR A 271 -11.34 -8.50 15.31
N VAL A 272 -10.10 -8.77 14.93
CA VAL A 272 -9.57 -10.12 14.71
C VAL A 272 -8.23 -10.33 15.40
N THR A 273 -7.93 -11.57 15.75
CA THR A 273 -6.61 -12.00 16.26
C THR A 273 -5.87 -12.90 15.26
N ASP A 274 -6.59 -13.50 14.31
CA ASP A 274 -5.99 -14.21 13.18
C ASP A 274 -5.68 -13.24 12.04
N PHE A 275 -4.40 -12.95 11.84
CA PHE A 275 -3.91 -12.03 10.80
C PHE A 275 -3.73 -12.70 9.44
N SER A 276 -4.07 -13.99 9.32
CA SER A 276 -3.98 -14.75 8.05
C SER A 276 -5.32 -14.85 7.31
N TYR A 277 -6.44 -14.58 7.99
CA TYR A 277 -7.77 -14.72 7.40
C TYR A 277 -8.20 -13.48 6.60
N TYR A 278 -8.13 -13.60 5.27
CA TYR A 278 -8.58 -12.57 4.31
C TYR A 278 -9.90 -12.92 3.61
N GLY A 279 -10.72 -13.79 4.20
CA GLY A 279 -12.01 -14.15 3.63
C GLY A 279 -12.98 -12.97 3.62
N VAL A 280 -13.81 -12.88 2.59
CA VAL A 280 -14.80 -11.81 2.40
C VAL A 280 -16.20 -12.42 2.37
N PRO A 281 -16.91 -12.49 3.51
CA PRO A 281 -18.24 -13.08 3.57
C PRO A 281 -19.26 -12.28 2.74
N GLN A 282 -20.17 -12.98 2.06
CA GLN A 282 -21.25 -12.36 1.26
C GLN A 282 -22.10 -11.38 2.10
N ARG A 283 -22.42 -11.74 3.35
CA ARG A 283 -23.14 -10.86 4.30
C ARG A 283 -22.47 -9.50 4.50
N ASN A 284 -21.13 -9.45 4.46
CA ASN A 284 -20.39 -8.20 4.62
C ASN A 284 -20.50 -7.36 3.35
N MET A 285 -20.50 -7.97 2.17
CA MET A 285 -20.72 -7.26 0.89
C MET A 285 -22.12 -6.67 0.80
N ASP A 286 -23.15 -7.40 1.22
CA ASP A 286 -24.52 -6.88 1.24
C ASP A 286 -24.65 -5.71 2.24
N TYR A 287 -24.07 -5.84 3.44
CA TYR A 287 -24.03 -4.75 4.44
C TYR A 287 -23.29 -3.49 3.94
N LEU A 288 -22.11 -3.65 3.34
CA LEU A 288 -21.35 -2.53 2.77
C LEU A 288 -22.16 -1.79 1.71
N ALA A 289 -22.79 -2.53 0.80
CA ALA A 289 -23.58 -1.97 -0.28
C ALA A 289 -24.80 -1.21 0.25
N GLU A 290 -25.54 -1.81 1.19
CA GLU A 290 -26.72 -1.18 1.80
C GLU A 290 -26.33 0.11 2.56
N SER A 291 -25.30 0.04 3.39
CA SER A 291 -24.85 1.17 4.20
C SER A 291 -24.35 2.32 3.32
N ALA A 292 -23.47 2.02 2.37
CA ALA A 292 -22.90 3.03 1.47
C ALA A 292 -23.94 3.64 0.51
N SER A 293 -25.00 2.91 0.14
CA SER A 293 -26.06 3.43 -0.74
C SER A 293 -26.85 4.58 -0.11
N LYS A 294 -26.84 4.71 1.22
CA LYS A 294 -27.42 5.86 1.93
C LYS A 294 -26.65 7.15 1.70
N LEU A 295 -25.35 7.04 1.44
CA LEU A 295 -24.44 8.16 1.17
C LEU A 295 -24.27 8.40 -0.34
N TRP A 296 -24.21 7.34 -1.13
CA TRP A 296 -24.02 7.40 -2.58
C TRP A 296 -24.80 6.27 -3.28
N PRO A 297 -26.00 6.54 -3.82
CA PRO A 297 -26.95 5.52 -4.31
C PRO A 297 -26.61 4.90 -5.67
N CYS A 298 -25.37 5.09 -6.17
CA CYS A 298 -24.94 4.61 -7.48
C CYS A 298 -24.39 3.18 -7.46
N ILE A 299 -24.61 2.43 -6.38
CA ILE A 299 -24.06 1.10 -6.16
C ILE A 299 -25.01 0.05 -6.73
N ARG A 300 -24.54 -0.71 -7.73
CA ARG A 300 -25.33 -1.78 -8.37
C ARG A 300 -24.51 -3.06 -8.42
N LYS A 301 -25.13 -4.21 -8.13
CA LYS A 301 -24.43 -5.52 -8.13
C LYS A 301 -23.74 -5.83 -9.47
N GLY A 302 -24.33 -5.42 -10.60
CA GLY A 302 -23.73 -5.59 -11.93
C GLY A 302 -22.46 -4.77 -12.19
N ASP A 303 -22.09 -3.87 -11.27
CA ASP A 303 -20.84 -3.11 -11.31
C ASP A 303 -19.70 -3.77 -10.53
N TYR A 304 -19.96 -4.85 -9.80
CA TYR A 304 -18.96 -5.43 -8.90
C TYR A 304 -17.94 -6.20 -9.71
N ILE A 305 -16.69 -5.75 -9.68
CA ILE A 305 -15.60 -6.42 -10.43
C ILE A 305 -14.63 -7.15 -9.51
N ARG A 306 -14.57 -6.80 -8.22
CA ARG A 306 -13.69 -7.44 -7.24
C ARG A 306 -14.17 -7.18 -5.83
N ASN A 307 -13.76 -8.04 -4.90
CA ASN A 307 -13.76 -7.78 -3.48
C ASN A 307 -12.42 -8.16 -2.86
N TYR A 308 -12.10 -7.60 -1.71
CA TYR A 308 -10.92 -7.95 -0.93
C TYR A 308 -11.12 -7.54 0.53
N SER A 309 -10.23 -8.02 1.40
CA SER A 309 -10.10 -7.51 2.75
C SER A 309 -8.67 -7.08 3.05
N GLY A 310 -8.52 -6.20 4.02
CA GLY A 310 -7.26 -5.80 4.64
C GLY A 310 -7.36 -5.85 6.16
N ILE A 311 -6.22 -5.98 6.83
CA ILE A 311 -6.15 -6.00 8.30
C ILE A 311 -5.17 -4.93 8.73
N LEU A 312 -5.60 -4.04 9.62
CA LEU A 312 -4.76 -2.99 10.21
C LEU A 312 -4.24 -3.45 11.58
N PRO A 313 -2.93 -3.34 11.87
CA PRO A 313 -2.38 -3.63 13.19
C PRO A 313 -2.70 -2.49 14.17
N LYS A 314 -3.57 -2.75 15.14
CA LYS A 314 -3.93 -1.82 16.21
C LYS A 314 -3.20 -2.22 17.49
N TRP A 315 -2.39 -1.32 18.04
CA TRP A 315 -1.90 -1.47 19.40
C TRP A 315 -2.98 -1.02 20.39
N VAL A 316 -3.25 -1.85 21.38
CA VAL A 316 -4.20 -1.56 22.46
C VAL A 316 -3.54 -1.69 23.83
N ASP A 317 -4.07 -0.98 24.81
CA ASP A 317 -3.75 -1.17 26.22
C ASP A 317 -4.48 -2.39 26.82
N ASP A 318 -4.37 -2.56 28.13
CA ASP A 318 -4.96 -3.68 28.87
C ASP A 318 -6.49 -3.63 28.83
N GLU A 319 -7.07 -2.43 28.84
CA GLU A 319 -8.50 -2.16 28.70
C GLU A 319 -9.02 -2.30 27.26
N GLY A 320 -8.12 -2.44 26.28
CA GLY A 320 -8.47 -2.59 24.87
C GLY A 320 -8.66 -1.27 24.11
N VAL A 321 -8.26 -0.14 24.70
CA VAL A 321 -8.29 1.18 24.06
C VAL A 321 -7.15 1.27 23.04
N ILE A 322 -7.50 1.68 21.83
CA ILE A 322 -6.54 1.85 20.73
C ILE A 322 -5.59 3.00 21.06
N GLN A 323 -4.30 2.71 20.99
CA GLN A 323 -3.23 3.65 21.26
C GLN A 323 -2.75 4.36 19.97
N ASP A 324 -1.95 5.41 20.15
CA ASP A 324 -1.21 6.06 19.08
C ASP A 324 -0.10 5.16 18.51
N PHE A 325 0.53 5.57 17.42
CA PHE A 325 1.75 4.92 16.94
C PHE A 325 2.82 4.90 18.01
N LYS A 326 3.57 3.80 18.06
CA LYS A 326 4.78 3.72 18.86
C LYS A 326 5.98 3.58 17.93
N ILE A 327 6.90 4.53 18.02
CA ILE A 327 8.18 4.51 17.33
C ILE A 327 9.22 4.87 18.39
N GLU A 328 10.05 3.91 18.79
CA GLU A 328 10.96 4.08 19.91
C GLU A 328 12.27 3.32 19.74
N ILE A 329 13.24 3.67 20.60
CA ILE A 329 14.43 2.87 20.87
C ILE A 329 14.46 2.60 22.37
N ARG A 330 14.66 1.34 22.74
CA ARG A 330 14.76 0.89 24.15
C ARG A 330 16.17 0.39 24.41
N ASP A 331 17.09 1.32 24.64
CA ASP A 331 18.52 1.02 24.83
C ASP A 331 18.79 0.09 26.02
N ASP A 332 17.88 0.06 26.99
CA ASP A 332 17.93 -0.84 28.16
C ASP A 332 17.58 -2.30 27.84
N LEU A 333 16.84 -2.55 26.76
CA LEU A 333 16.36 -3.88 26.37
C LEU A 333 16.98 -4.38 25.05
N ALA A 334 17.02 -3.50 24.04
CA ALA A 334 17.47 -3.79 22.69
C ALA A 334 18.23 -2.57 22.13
N PRO A 335 19.51 -2.38 22.52
CA PRO A 335 20.33 -1.29 22.02
C PRO A 335 20.50 -1.37 20.50
N CYS A 336 20.38 -0.25 19.79
CA CYS A 336 20.42 -0.19 18.32
C CYS A 336 19.22 -0.89 17.64
N ALA A 337 18.06 -0.97 18.29
CA ALA A 337 16.82 -1.43 17.67
C ALA A 337 15.77 -0.30 17.62
N ILE A 338 15.32 0.03 16.41
CA ILE A 338 14.17 0.95 16.21
C ILE A 338 12.92 0.09 16.12
N ASN A 339 12.01 0.27 17.08
CA ASN A 339 10.79 -0.52 17.18
C ASN A 339 9.57 0.28 16.76
N LEU A 340 8.87 -0.17 15.71
CA LEU A 340 7.61 0.43 15.26
C LEU A 340 6.45 -0.53 15.55
N VAL A 341 5.47 -0.07 16.32
CA VAL A 341 4.30 -0.87 16.73
C VAL A 341 3.00 -0.11 16.47
N GLY A 342 1.99 -0.82 15.99
CA GLY A 342 0.64 -0.28 15.80
C GLY A 342 0.52 0.71 14.63
N ILE A 343 1.41 0.64 13.63
CA ILE A 343 1.35 1.51 12.44
C ILE A 343 0.19 1.10 11.53
N GLU A 344 -0.98 1.62 11.83
CA GLU A 344 -2.22 1.52 11.06
C GLU A 344 -2.49 2.79 10.22
N SER A 345 -3.74 3.23 10.02
CA SER A 345 -4.02 4.54 9.41
C SER A 345 -3.53 5.67 10.34
N PRO A 346 -2.81 6.71 9.85
CA PRO A 346 -2.54 7.09 8.45
C PRO A 346 -1.19 6.61 7.88
N GLY A 347 -0.69 5.43 8.23
CA GLY A 347 0.64 4.92 7.88
C GLY A 347 0.98 4.94 6.39
N LEU A 348 -0.01 4.83 5.48
CA LEU A 348 0.20 5.06 4.05
C LEU A 348 0.58 6.53 3.76
N THR A 349 -0.20 7.48 4.27
CA THR A 349 0.08 8.93 4.11
C THR A 349 1.36 9.33 4.83
N ALA A 350 1.58 8.79 6.02
CA ALA A 350 2.66 9.16 6.93
C ALA A 350 3.97 8.36 6.71
N ALA A 351 4.06 7.50 5.68
CA ALA A 351 5.18 6.56 5.54
C ALA A 351 6.57 7.23 5.57
N VAL A 352 6.77 8.28 4.77
CA VAL A 352 8.04 9.03 4.71
C VAL A 352 8.30 9.85 6.00
N PRO A 353 7.33 10.59 6.56
CA PRO A 353 7.50 11.22 7.88
C PRO A 353 7.84 10.23 9.01
N ILE A 354 7.21 9.04 9.02
CA ILE A 354 7.54 7.96 9.96
C ILE A 354 9.00 7.54 9.79
N ALA A 355 9.46 7.36 8.56
CA ALA A 355 10.84 7.02 8.26
C ALA A 355 11.82 8.09 8.76
N ARG A 356 11.54 9.37 8.50
CA ARG A 356 12.36 10.49 8.98
C ARG A 356 12.38 10.58 10.49
N TYR A 357 11.25 10.33 11.15
CA TYR A 357 11.18 10.29 12.61
C TYR A 357 12.02 9.13 13.17
N ALA A 358 11.90 7.92 12.62
CA ALA A 358 12.74 6.78 13.00
C ALA A 358 14.25 7.09 12.85
N ILE A 359 14.66 7.69 11.73
CA ILE A 359 16.07 8.08 11.50
C ILE A 359 16.51 9.16 12.50
N SER A 360 15.63 10.09 12.89
CA SER A 360 15.96 11.10 13.89
C SER A 360 16.31 10.48 15.25
N LEU A 361 15.60 9.43 15.67
CA LEU A 361 15.92 8.68 16.91
C LEU A 361 17.28 7.96 16.80
N MET A 362 17.62 7.44 15.62
CA MET A 362 18.93 6.83 15.37
C MET A 362 20.06 7.86 15.46
N LYS A 363 19.85 9.07 14.91
CA LYS A 363 20.83 10.17 14.92
C LYS A 363 21.19 10.69 16.31
N GLU A 364 20.33 10.46 17.31
CA GLU A 364 20.64 10.76 18.71
C GLU A 364 21.74 9.84 19.28
N ARG A 365 21.98 8.69 18.66
CA ARG A 365 22.90 7.63 19.14
C ARG A 365 24.10 7.42 18.21
N GLU A 366 23.98 7.83 16.96
CA GLU A 366 25.01 7.64 15.94
C GLU A 366 25.06 8.80 14.95
N GLU A 367 26.28 9.16 14.53
CA GLU A 367 26.49 10.09 13.44
C GLU A 367 26.26 9.40 12.07
N LEU A 368 25.26 9.89 11.32
CA LEU A 368 24.96 9.41 9.97
C LEU A 368 25.55 10.34 8.93
N LYS A 369 26.57 9.87 8.21
CA LYS A 369 27.21 10.62 7.12
C LYS A 369 26.31 10.65 5.87
N PRO A 370 26.01 11.82 5.28
CA PRO A 370 25.21 11.90 4.05
C PRO A 370 25.85 11.12 2.89
N ASN A 371 25.01 10.46 2.10
CA ASN A 371 25.37 9.88 0.80
C ASN A 371 25.18 10.94 -0.29
N LEU A 372 26.28 11.40 -0.88
CA LEU A 372 26.26 12.43 -1.93
C LEU A 372 25.74 11.91 -3.27
N ASP A 373 25.73 10.59 -3.48
CA ASP A 373 25.26 9.95 -4.70
C ASP A 373 23.77 9.60 -4.65
N PHE A 374 23.07 9.98 -3.57
CA PHE A 374 21.65 9.69 -3.43
C PHE A 374 20.83 10.36 -4.54
N ASN A 375 20.08 9.55 -5.29
CA ASN A 375 19.15 9.99 -6.30
C ASN A 375 17.70 9.91 -5.79
N PRO A 376 17.03 11.04 -5.55
CA PRO A 376 15.62 11.04 -5.12
C PRO A 376 14.65 10.54 -6.18
N VAL A 377 15.07 10.53 -7.45
CA VAL A 377 14.20 10.32 -8.60
C VAL A 377 14.19 8.87 -9.04
N ARG A 378 13.00 8.32 -9.26
CA ARG A 378 12.78 7.02 -9.90
C ARG A 378 11.90 7.21 -11.13
N THR A 379 12.28 6.58 -12.24
CA THR A 379 11.44 6.54 -13.45
C THR A 379 10.55 5.30 -13.40
N GLY A 380 9.22 5.52 -13.40
CA GLY A 380 8.24 4.44 -13.45
C GLY A 380 7.93 3.95 -14.86
N ILE A 381 7.17 2.85 -14.95
CA ILE A 381 6.66 2.32 -16.21
C ILE A 381 5.67 3.32 -16.82
N ILE A 382 5.92 3.69 -18.07
CA ILE A 382 5.05 4.61 -18.82
C ILE A 382 3.71 3.93 -19.08
N ARG A 383 2.61 4.58 -18.66
CA ARG A 383 1.25 4.13 -18.97
C ARG A 383 0.86 4.53 -20.38
N PHE A 384 0.99 3.60 -21.33
CA PHE A 384 0.79 3.86 -22.75
C PHE A 384 -0.59 4.46 -23.04
N ALA A 385 -1.63 3.91 -22.41
CA ALA A 385 -3.02 4.31 -22.61
C ALA A 385 -3.35 5.76 -22.20
N GLU A 386 -2.49 6.39 -21.40
CA GLU A 386 -2.67 7.75 -20.87
C GLU A 386 -1.88 8.80 -21.67
N GLN A 387 -1.03 8.38 -22.60
CA GLN A 387 -0.25 9.28 -23.45
C GLN A 387 -1.10 9.88 -24.58
N THR A 388 -0.65 11.02 -25.13
CA THR A 388 -1.26 11.63 -26.32
C THR A 388 -1.08 10.72 -27.55
N LYS A 389 -1.83 10.97 -28.63
CA LYS A 389 -1.71 10.15 -29.84
C LYS A 389 -0.35 10.27 -30.52
N GLU A 390 0.23 11.46 -30.47
CA GLU A 390 1.57 11.75 -30.97
C GLU A 390 2.61 10.97 -30.17
N GLU A 391 2.49 10.98 -28.83
CA GLU A 391 3.40 10.28 -27.95
C GLU A 391 3.24 8.75 -28.06
N GLN A 392 2.01 8.25 -28.19
CA GLN A 392 1.76 6.84 -28.50
C GLN A 392 2.44 6.41 -29.81
N ALA A 393 2.35 7.22 -30.86
CA ALA A 393 3.01 6.94 -32.14
C ALA A 393 4.54 6.93 -32.00
N ARG A 394 5.11 7.88 -31.25
CA ARG A 394 6.55 7.94 -30.95
C ARG A 394 7.01 6.69 -30.20
N LEU A 395 6.31 6.31 -29.13
CA LEU A 395 6.64 5.12 -28.34
C LEU A 395 6.59 3.84 -29.17
N ILE A 396 5.61 3.69 -30.05
CA ILE A 396 5.52 2.54 -30.98
C ILE A 396 6.68 2.53 -31.98
N GLN A 397 7.07 3.71 -32.48
CA GLN A 397 8.19 3.82 -33.41
C GLN A 397 9.53 3.44 -32.75
N GLU A 398 9.73 3.83 -31.48
CA GLU A 398 10.93 3.51 -30.71
C GLU A 398 10.96 2.06 -30.22
N ASN A 399 9.81 1.54 -29.79
CA ASN A 399 9.63 0.16 -29.37
C ASN A 399 8.27 -0.38 -29.86
N PRO A 400 8.26 -1.26 -30.90
CA PRO A 400 7.03 -1.85 -31.44
C PRO A 400 6.17 -2.61 -30.42
N ASP A 401 6.72 -3.08 -29.30
CA ASP A 401 5.96 -3.77 -28.25
C ASP A 401 4.94 -2.85 -27.55
N TYR A 402 5.06 -1.53 -27.66
CA TYR A 402 3.99 -0.60 -27.27
C TYR A 402 2.77 -0.68 -28.19
N GLY A 403 2.92 -1.20 -29.41
CA GLY A 403 1.83 -1.39 -30.36
C GLY A 403 0.97 -2.62 -30.06
N GLU A 404 1.46 -3.55 -29.25
CA GLU A 404 0.77 -4.80 -28.93
C GLU A 404 0.04 -4.70 -27.58
N VAL A 405 -1.29 -4.58 -27.60
CA VAL A 405 -2.10 -4.56 -26.38
C VAL A 405 -2.33 -5.99 -25.86
N ILE A 406 -1.83 -6.27 -24.65
CA ILE A 406 -2.01 -7.56 -23.97
C ILE A 406 -3.26 -7.55 -23.09
N CYS A 407 -3.41 -6.53 -22.23
CA CYS A 407 -4.58 -6.40 -21.37
C CYS A 407 -5.61 -5.46 -21.98
N ARG A 408 -6.62 -5.98 -22.67
CA ARG A 408 -7.63 -5.15 -23.36
C ARG A 408 -8.41 -4.21 -22.43
N CYS A 409 -8.85 -4.69 -21.26
CA CYS A 409 -9.70 -3.91 -20.37
C CYS A 409 -8.95 -2.73 -19.71
N GLU A 410 -7.64 -2.86 -19.56
CA GLU A 410 -6.77 -1.83 -18.98
C GLU A 410 -5.88 -1.13 -20.00
N LYS A 411 -5.91 -1.60 -21.25
CA LYS A 411 -5.09 -1.13 -22.37
C LYS A 411 -3.57 -1.18 -22.07
N VAL A 412 -3.14 -2.22 -21.35
CA VAL A 412 -1.72 -2.45 -21.03
C VAL A 412 -1.06 -3.18 -22.20
N THR A 413 0.06 -2.64 -22.63
CA THR A 413 0.87 -3.10 -23.76
C THR A 413 1.88 -4.19 -23.36
N LYS A 414 2.46 -4.84 -24.37
CA LYS A 414 3.54 -5.82 -24.16
C LYS A 414 4.76 -5.16 -23.55
N ALA A 415 5.13 -3.96 -24.02
CA ALA A 415 6.27 -3.20 -23.49
C ALA A 415 6.14 -2.92 -21.98
N GLU A 416 4.95 -2.53 -21.50
CA GLU A 416 4.70 -2.31 -20.07
C GLU A 416 4.87 -3.59 -19.24
N LEU A 417 4.42 -4.72 -19.78
CA LEU A 417 4.56 -6.02 -19.11
C LEU A 417 6.02 -6.48 -19.06
N LEU A 418 6.77 -6.32 -20.15
CA LEU A 418 8.20 -6.66 -20.19
C LEU A 418 9.01 -5.83 -19.19
N GLN A 419 8.74 -4.52 -19.10
CA GLN A 419 9.37 -3.67 -18.08
C GLN A 419 9.04 -4.12 -16.65
N ALA A 420 7.81 -4.58 -16.42
CA ALA A 420 7.42 -5.11 -15.11
C ALA A 420 8.01 -6.49 -14.81
N ILE A 421 8.23 -7.35 -15.81
CA ILE A 421 8.90 -8.64 -15.65
C ILE A 421 10.37 -8.42 -15.26
N HIS A 422 11.05 -7.49 -15.94
CA HIS A 422 12.45 -7.14 -15.70
C HIS A 422 12.65 -6.03 -14.65
N ASN A 423 11.74 -5.94 -13.67
CA ASN A 423 11.82 -4.92 -12.63
C ASN A 423 13.07 -5.12 -11.74
N PRO A 424 13.61 -4.05 -11.14
CA PRO A 424 14.88 -4.11 -10.41
C PRO A 424 14.83 -4.96 -9.13
N LEU A 425 13.64 -5.21 -8.56
CA LEU A 425 13.49 -6.08 -7.38
C LEU A 425 13.44 -7.58 -7.73
N GLY A 426 13.48 -7.93 -9.02
CA GLY A 426 13.45 -9.32 -9.49
C GLY A 426 12.12 -10.04 -9.23
N VAL A 427 11.02 -9.30 -9.11
CA VAL A 427 9.70 -9.87 -8.83
C VAL A 427 9.04 -10.39 -10.10
N ASP A 428 8.61 -11.65 -10.08
CA ASP A 428 8.11 -12.32 -11.29
C ASP A 428 6.74 -13.02 -11.11
N THR A 429 6.00 -12.66 -10.07
CA THR A 429 4.65 -13.20 -9.85
C THR A 429 3.61 -12.47 -10.69
N MET A 430 2.51 -13.14 -11.05
CA MET A 430 1.39 -12.53 -11.78
C MET A 430 0.85 -11.29 -11.06
N VAL A 431 0.71 -11.37 -9.73
CA VAL A 431 0.26 -10.24 -8.91
C VAL A 431 1.31 -9.12 -8.84
N GLY A 432 2.61 -9.44 -8.80
CA GLY A 432 3.67 -8.44 -8.82
C GLY A 432 3.69 -7.63 -10.13
N ILE A 433 3.50 -8.28 -11.28
CA ILE A 433 3.40 -7.61 -12.58
C ILE A 433 2.08 -6.82 -12.67
N LYS A 434 0.98 -7.39 -12.18
CA LYS A 434 -0.31 -6.71 -12.06
C LYS A 434 -0.21 -5.42 -11.25
N TYR A 435 0.51 -5.40 -10.13
CA TYR A 435 0.68 -4.21 -9.30
C TYR A 435 1.55 -3.14 -9.93
N ARG A 436 2.50 -3.52 -10.81
CA ARG A 436 3.33 -2.58 -11.57
C ARG A 436 2.61 -1.99 -12.78
N THR A 437 1.72 -2.75 -13.42
CA THR A 437 1.16 -2.41 -14.75
C THR A 437 -0.34 -2.22 -14.79
N ARG A 438 -1.06 -2.62 -13.75
CA ARG A 438 -2.53 -2.79 -13.72
C ARG A 438 -3.11 -3.91 -14.57
N ALA A 439 -2.32 -4.70 -15.30
CA ALA A 439 -2.85 -5.82 -16.04
C ALA A 439 -3.64 -6.75 -15.10
N MET A 440 -4.75 -7.33 -15.57
CA MET A 440 -5.68 -8.15 -14.77
C MET A 440 -6.51 -7.39 -13.70
N MET A 441 -6.40 -6.05 -13.58
CA MET A 441 -7.20 -5.27 -12.61
C MET A 441 -8.57 -4.80 -13.12
N GLY A 442 -8.79 -4.85 -14.43
CA GLY A 442 -10.05 -4.41 -15.06
C GLY A 442 -11.19 -5.42 -14.96
N ARG A 443 -12.32 -5.11 -15.62
CA ARG A 443 -13.58 -5.88 -15.51
C ARG A 443 -13.43 -7.40 -15.63
N CYS A 444 -12.57 -7.90 -16.52
CA CYS A 444 -12.39 -9.34 -16.73
C CYS A 444 -11.51 -10.05 -15.68
N GLN A 445 -10.89 -9.30 -14.76
CA GLN A 445 -10.03 -9.82 -13.68
C GLN A 445 -8.95 -10.81 -14.14
N GLY A 446 -8.40 -10.61 -15.34
CA GLY A 446 -7.36 -11.46 -15.92
C GLY A 446 -7.85 -12.52 -16.90
N GLY A 447 -9.16 -12.71 -17.06
CA GLY A 447 -9.74 -13.78 -17.89
C GLY A 447 -9.35 -13.82 -19.38
N TYR A 448 -8.63 -12.81 -19.90
CA TYR A 448 -8.10 -12.81 -21.28
C TYR A 448 -6.58 -12.64 -21.35
N CYS A 449 -5.97 -11.88 -20.44
CA CYS A 449 -4.55 -11.53 -20.51
C CYS A 449 -3.66 -12.45 -19.68
N GLN A 450 -4.22 -13.20 -18.73
CA GLN A 450 -3.45 -14.00 -17.78
C GLN A 450 -2.56 -15.03 -18.49
N MET A 451 -3.09 -15.81 -19.43
CA MET A 451 -2.28 -16.83 -20.15
C MET A 451 -1.16 -16.21 -20.99
N ARG A 452 -1.39 -15.04 -21.61
CA ARG A 452 -0.36 -14.32 -22.37
C ARG A 452 0.75 -13.80 -21.44
N MET A 453 0.37 -13.25 -20.29
CA MET A 453 1.31 -12.79 -19.28
C MET A 453 2.14 -13.94 -18.69
N GLU A 454 1.50 -15.08 -18.42
CA GLU A 454 2.19 -16.29 -17.96
C GLU A 454 3.24 -16.75 -18.97
N HIS A 455 2.86 -16.86 -20.24
CA HIS A 455 3.79 -17.24 -21.30
C HIS A 455 4.96 -16.25 -21.44
N MET A 456 4.70 -14.94 -21.32
CA MET A 456 5.77 -13.93 -21.32
C MET A 456 6.73 -14.13 -20.13
N ILE A 457 6.25 -14.48 -18.94
CA ILE A 457 7.13 -14.76 -17.78
C ILE A 457 7.98 -16.01 -18.05
N GLU A 458 7.42 -17.04 -18.67
CA GLU A 458 8.15 -18.26 -19.06
C GLU A 458 9.28 -17.93 -20.03
N GLU A 459 8.98 -17.22 -21.11
CA GLU A 459 9.94 -16.89 -22.16
C GLU A 459 11.04 -15.95 -21.65
N GLU A 460 10.65 -14.85 -21.00
CA GLU A 460 11.58 -13.81 -20.58
C GLU A 460 12.51 -14.24 -19.44
N LEU A 461 12.06 -15.16 -18.58
CA LEU A 461 12.84 -15.63 -17.42
C LEU A 461 13.32 -17.08 -17.54
N GLY A 462 13.07 -17.74 -18.68
CA GLY A 462 13.45 -19.14 -18.90
C GLY A 462 12.81 -20.12 -17.91
N LYS A 463 11.58 -19.83 -17.47
CA LYS A 463 10.85 -20.64 -16.48
C LYS A 463 9.99 -21.70 -17.17
N LYS A 464 9.83 -22.84 -16.51
CA LYS A 464 8.78 -23.80 -16.85
C LYS A 464 7.42 -23.24 -16.46
N GLU A 465 6.38 -23.67 -17.16
CA GLU A 465 4.98 -23.31 -16.89
C GLU A 465 4.57 -23.62 -15.43
N THR A 466 5.13 -24.69 -14.87
CA THR A 466 4.91 -25.10 -13.48
C THR A 466 5.67 -24.28 -12.43
N GLN A 467 6.46 -23.29 -12.86
CA GLN A 467 7.24 -22.41 -11.97
C GLN A 467 6.67 -20.99 -11.91
N VAL A 468 5.76 -20.62 -12.81
CA VAL A 468 5.07 -19.32 -12.76
C VAL A 468 4.10 -19.31 -11.59
N ARG A 469 4.25 -18.33 -10.69
CA ARG A 469 3.43 -18.20 -9.49
C ARG A 469 2.43 -17.07 -9.65
N TYR A 470 1.21 -17.28 -9.18
CA TYR A 470 0.19 -16.26 -9.16
C TYR A 470 0.56 -15.13 -8.20
N ALA A 471 0.91 -15.43 -6.94
CA ALA A 471 1.10 -14.37 -5.94
C ALA A 471 1.95 -14.70 -4.70
N ARG A 472 1.90 -15.95 -4.23
CA ARG A 472 2.57 -16.44 -3.01
C ARG A 472 3.29 -17.77 -3.24
N GLN A 473 4.06 -18.21 -2.24
CA GLN A 473 4.59 -19.57 -2.26
C GLN A 473 3.45 -20.60 -2.39
N GLY A 474 3.70 -21.64 -3.19
CA GLY A 474 2.70 -22.68 -3.49
C GLY A 474 1.51 -22.24 -4.34
N SER A 475 1.58 -21.07 -5.00
CA SER A 475 0.51 -20.57 -5.89
C SER A 475 0.85 -20.69 -7.37
N GLN A 476 1.46 -21.80 -7.78
CA GLN A 476 1.72 -22.08 -9.18
C GLN A 476 0.44 -21.92 -10.01
N VAL A 477 0.53 -21.25 -11.15
CA VAL A 477 -0.62 -21.03 -12.06
C VAL A 477 -1.03 -22.35 -12.70
N LEU A 478 -0.04 -23.16 -13.09
CA LEU A 478 -0.20 -24.51 -13.62
C LEU A 478 0.59 -25.52 -12.77
N PHE A 479 0.01 -26.70 -12.51
CA PHE A 479 0.65 -27.76 -11.72
C PHE A 479 1.18 -28.92 -12.57
N GLY A 480 0.89 -28.92 -13.87
CA GLY A 480 1.31 -29.94 -14.81
C GLY A 480 0.27 -30.18 -15.90
N LYS A 481 0.57 -31.15 -16.78
CA LYS A 481 -0.34 -31.57 -17.84
C LYS A 481 -1.39 -32.52 -17.27
N VAL A 482 -2.67 -32.26 -17.56
CA VAL A 482 -3.79 -33.10 -17.13
C VAL A 482 -4.01 -34.29 -18.09
N ARG A 483 -3.55 -34.16 -19.34
CA ARG A 483 -3.51 -35.24 -20.33
C ARG A 483 -2.17 -35.17 -21.06
N GLU A 484 -1.43 -36.27 -21.07
CA GLU A 484 -0.38 -36.46 -22.08
C GLU A 484 -1.12 -36.68 -23.40
N ALA A 485 -0.82 -35.86 -24.41
CA ALA A 485 -1.32 -36.15 -25.74
C ALA A 485 -0.57 -37.40 -26.22
N GLU A 486 -1.16 -38.57 -26.01
CA GLU A 486 -0.92 -39.68 -26.95
C GLU A 486 -1.27 -39.13 -28.35
N GLU A 487 -0.49 -39.51 -29.35
CA GLU A 487 -0.49 -38.98 -30.72
C GLU A 487 -1.87 -39.09 -31.41
N ILE A 488 -2.84 -38.24 -31.04
CA ILE A 488 -4.12 -38.13 -31.74
C ILE A 488 -3.92 -37.14 -32.90
N CYS A 489 -3.11 -37.52 -33.88
CA CYS A 489 -3.06 -36.91 -35.22
C CYS A 489 -2.25 -37.79 -36.20
N GLN A 490 -2.51 -39.11 -36.26
CA GLN A 490 -2.00 -39.94 -37.36
C GLN A 490 -3.04 -40.46 -38.35
N GLU A 491 -4.34 -40.19 -38.19
CA GLU A 491 -5.34 -40.62 -39.19
C GLU A 491 -6.36 -39.53 -39.50
N VAL A 492 -5.94 -38.53 -40.28
CA VAL A 492 -6.79 -37.94 -41.32
C VAL A 492 -5.91 -37.77 -42.56
N GLN A 493 -5.81 -38.84 -43.35
CA GLN A 493 -5.35 -38.79 -44.75
C GLN A 493 -6.55 -38.62 -45.67
#